data_AF-A0A1C5UA29-F1
#
_entry.id   AF-A0A1C5UA29-F1
#
_cell.length_a   1.000
_cell.length_b   1.000
_cell.length_c   1.000
_cell.angle_alpha   90.00
_cell.angle_beta   90.00
_cell.angle_gamma   90.00
#
_symmetry.space_group_name_H-M   'P 1'
#
loop_
_entity.id
_entity.type
_entity.pdbx_description
1 polymer ?
#
loop_
_entity_poly.entity_id
_entity_poly.type
_entity_poly.pdbx_seq_one_letter_code
_entity_poly.pdbx_strand_id
1 'polypeptide(L)'
;MQSDIMLQRDDRVLIIDAKYYEHSMQVQFNKHTLHSANLYQIFTYVKNKEYELREKDHTVSGMLLYAKTDEEIYPNNVYQMSGNQITVRILDLNLPFTEIAEQLDTIAKLHFSL
;
A
#
# COMPACT_ATOMS: atom_id res chain seq x y z
N MET A 1 11.11 12.71 -6.47
CA MET A 1 10.76 11.27 -6.62
C MET A 1 9.31 11.19 -7.05
N GLN A 2 8.95 10.23 -7.89
CA GLN A 2 7.58 10.04 -8.39
C GLN A 2 7.01 8.76 -7.78
N SER A 3 5.82 8.86 -7.17
CA SER A 3 5.03 7.71 -6.72
C SER A 3 4.24 7.14 -7.89
N ASP A 4 3.90 5.86 -7.83
CA ASP A 4 3.07 5.21 -8.85
C ASP A 4 1.67 5.84 -8.88
N ILE A 5 1.00 5.87 -7.72
CA ILE A 5 -0.38 6.33 -7.61
C ILE A 5 -0.51 7.18 -6.34
N MET A 6 -1.20 8.32 -6.46
CA MET A 6 -1.57 9.16 -5.34
C MET A 6 -3.06 9.48 -5.44
N LEU A 7 -3.81 9.14 -4.39
CA LEU A 7 -5.19 9.56 -4.21
C LEU A 7 -5.23 10.62 -3.13
N GLN A 8 -6.01 11.68 -3.36
CA GLN A 8 -6.21 12.74 -2.38
C GLN A 8 -7.68 13.09 -2.30
N ARG A 9 -8.19 13.21 -1.07
CA ARG A 9 -9.50 13.76 -0.77
C ARG A 9 -9.38 14.61 0.48
N ASP A 10 -9.74 15.88 0.37
CA ASP A 10 -9.60 16.87 1.44
C ASP A 10 -8.16 16.93 1.97
N ASP A 11 -7.98 16.69 3.27
CA ASP A 11 -6.73 16.67 4.02
C ASP A 11 -6.06 15.28 4.05
N ARG A 12 -6.70 14.26 3.47
CA ARG A 12 -6.22 12.86 3.48
C ARG A 12 -5.55 12.51 2.15
N VAL A 13 -4.35 11.93 2.24
CA VAL A 13 -3.58 11.45 1.11
C VAL A 13 -3.24 9.97 1.29
N LEU A 14 -3.49 9.20 0.24
CA LEU A 14 -3.05 7.81 0.12
C LEU A 14 -2.07 7.69 -1.04
N ILE A 15 -0.85 7.27 -0.74
CA ILE A 15 0.16 6.92 -1.75
C ILE A 15 0.14 5.40 -1.90
N ILE A 16 0.05 4.91 -3.13
CA ILE A 16 0.04 3.47 -3.42
C ILE A 16 1.24 3.17 -4.31
N ASP A 17 1.99 2.14 -3.94
CA ASP A 17 3.08 1.55 -4.72
C ASP A 17 2.68 0.10 -5.05
N ALA A 18 2.55 -0.19 -6.34
CA ALA A 18 2.01 -1.47 -6.82
C ALA A 18 3.14 -2.37 -7.31
N LYS A 19 3.14 -3.63 -6.89
CA LYS A 19 4.23 -4.56 -7.16
C LYS A 19 3.72 -5.90 -7.66
N TYR A 20 4.42 -6.45 -8.64
CA TYR A 20 4.20 -7.80 -9.16
C TYR A 20 5.49 -8.60 -9.00
N TYR A 21 5.42 -9.67 -8.20
CA TYR A 21 6.50 -10.62 -8.00
C TYR A 21 5.94 -12.03 -8.13
N GLU A 22 6.73 -12.96 -8.64
CA GLU A 22 6.40 -14.39 -8.62
C GLU A 22 6.24 -14.91 -7.18
N HIS A 23 7.07 -14.38 -6.27
CA HIS A 23 6.95 -14.57 -4.82
C HIS A 23 6.86 -13.22 -4.10
N SER A 24 5.68 -12.91 -3.58
CA SER A 24 5.38 -11.67 -2.86
C SER A 24 6.01 -11.63 -1.46
N MET A 25 6.40 -12.79 -0.92
CA MET A 25 7.13 -12.90 0.34
C MET A 25 8.57 -13.39 0.12
N GLN A 26 9.50 -12.85 0.90
CA GLN A 26 10.86 -13.38 1.02
C GLN A 26 10.91 -14.41 2.14
N VAL A 27 11.63 -15.51 1.94
CA VAL A 27 11.93 -16.46 3.02
C VAL A 27 13.27 -16.09 3.66
N GLN A 28 13.24 -15.60 4.89
CA GLN A 28 14.44 -15.38 5.69
C GLN A 28 14.33 -16.16 7.00
N PHE A 29 15.28 -17.07 7.26
CA PHE A 29 15.29 -17.92 8.46
C PHE A 29 13.95 -18.63 8.73
N ASN A 30 13.36 -19.26 7.71
CA ASN A 30 12.02 -19.91 7.74
C ASN A 30 10.85 -18.98 8.10
N LYS A 31 11.03 -17.66 8.03
CA LYS A 31 9.95 -16.68 8.17
C LYS A 31 9.68 -16.03 6.82
N HIS A 32 8.41 -16.03 6.44
CA HIS A 32 7.96 -15.26 5.28
C HIS A 32 7.86 -13.78 5.70
N THR A 33 8.69 -12.94 5.10
CA THR A 33 8.75 -11.50 5.38
C THR A 33 8.44 -10.71 4.12
N LEU A 34 7.91 -9.50 4.29
CA LEU A 34 7.73 -8.55 3.20
C LEU A 34 9.11 -8.10 2.68
N HIS A 35 9.21 -7.84 1.37
CA HIS A 35 10.38 -7.19 0.77
C HIS A 35 10.61 -5.81 1.43
N SER A 36 11.60 -5.73 2.32
CA SER A 36 11.89 -4.51 3.10
C SER A 36 12.21 -3.30 2.21
N ALA A 37 12.80 -3.53 1.02
CA ALA A 37 13.05 -2.50 0.03
C ALA A 37 11.77 -1.76 -0.40
N ASN A 38 10.66 -2.48 -0.62
CA ASN A 38 9.38 -1.88 -0.98
C ASN A 38 8.80 -1.07 0.19
N LEU A 39 8.94 -1.59 1.41
CA LEU A 39 8.51 -0.87 2.62
C LEU A 39 9.26 0.45 2.79
N TYR A 40 10.58 0.46 2.58
CA TYR A 40 11.39 1.67 2.66
C TYR A 40 11.11 2.65 1.50
N GLN A 41 10.78 2.13 0.31
CA GLN A 41 10.38 2.94 -0.83
C GLN A 41 9.06 3.69 -0.53
N ILE A 42 8.00 2.97 -0.15
CA ILE A 42 6.72 3.61 0.19
C ILE A 42 6.85 4.55 1.39
N PHE A 43 7.63 4.16 2.40
CA PHE A 43 7.93 5.02 3.55
C PHE A 43 8.55 6.34 3.13
N THR A 44 9.51 6.30 2.19
CA THR A 44 10.16 7.51 1.67
C THR A 44 9.15 8.42 0.96
N TYR A 45 8.25 7.87 0.15
CA TYR A 45 7.20 8.67 -0.50
C TYR A 45 6.27 9.33 0.52
N VAL A 46 5.80 8.56 1.51
CA VAL A 46 4.95 9.04 2.59
C VAL A 46 5.62 10.16 3.38
N LYS A 47 6.88 9.99 3.81
CA LYS A 47 7.58 11.03 4.60
C LYS A 47 7.86 12.30 3.81
N ASN A 48 8.14 12.19 2.51
CA ASN A 48 8.31 13.39 1.67
C ASN A 48 7.00 14.16 1.53
N LYS A 49 5.87 13.45 1.33
CA LYS A 49 4.55 14.09 1.22
C LYS A 49 4.07 14.67 2.54
N GLU A 50 4.32 13.97 3.65
CA GLU A 50 4.09 14.48 5.01
C GLU A 50 4.85 15.79 5.23
N TYR A 51 6.15 15.82 4.89
CA TYR A 51 6.96 17.03 5.03
C TYR A 51 6.48 18.16 4.11
N GLU A 52 6.02 17.85 2.90
CA GLU A 52 5.44 18.83 1.96
C GLU A 52 4.19 19.51 2.54
N LEU A 53 3.34 18.75 3.27
CA LEU A 53 2.07 19.23 3.80
C LEU A 53 2.15 19.76 5.25
N ARG A 54 3.32 19.72 5.88
CA ARG A 54 3.54 20.03 7.32
C ARG A 54 2.94 21.34 7.86
N GLU A 55 2.69 22.33 7.01
CA GLU A 55 2.11 23.63 7.40
C GLU A 55 0.57 23.64 7.36
N LYS A 56 -0.06 22.49 7.08
CA LYS A 56 -1.51 22.30 7.00
C LYS A 56 -1.92 21.15 7.90
N ASP A 57 -3.18 21.14 8.33
CA ASP A 57 -3.76 19.92 8.88
C ASP A 57 -3.89 18.88 7.76
N HIS A 58 -3.37 17.68 7.98
CA HIS A 58 -3.30 16.64 6.97
C HIS A 58 -3.05 15.25 7.56
N THR A 59 -3.35 14.23 6.78
CA THR A 59 -2.95 12.85 7.05
C THR A 59 -2.38 12.21 5.79
N VAL A 60 -1.13 11.75 5.84
CA VAL A 60 -0.54 10.93 4.77
C VAL A 60 -0.44 9.47 5.20
N SER A 61 -0.87 8.58 4.33
CA SER A 61 -0.72 7.13 4.49
C SER A 61 -0.17 6.49 3.22
N GLY A 62 0.42 5.30 3.39
CA GLY A 62 0.97 4.49 2.30
C GLY A 62 0.23 3.16 2.14
N MET A 63 0.26 2.62 0.94
CA MET A 63 -0.15 1.25 0.65
C MET A 63 0.84 0.56 -0.29
N LEU A 64 1.21 -0.67 0.06
CA LEU A 64 1.79 -1.62 -0.87
C LEU A 64 0.68 -2.51 -1.40
N LEU A 65 0.50 -2.53 -2.71
CA LEU A 65 -0.50 -3.36 -3.38
C LEU A 65 0.19 -4.43 -4.21
N TYR A 66 0.11 -5.69 -3.75
CA TYR A 66 0.68 -6.83 -4.46
C TYR A 66 -0.38 -7.57 -5.25
N ALA A 67 -0.04 -8.04 -6.45
CA ALA A 67 -0.87 -9.04 -7.11
C ALA A 67 -0.85 -10.36 -6.33
N LYS A 68 -1.99 -11.03 -6.24
CA LYS A 68 -2.09 -12.39 -5.71
C LYS A 68 -1.35 -13.37 -6.62
N THR A 69 -0.67 -14.33 -6.01
CA THR A 69 0.09 -15.40 -6.68
C THR A 69 -0.48 -16.76 -6.25
N ASP A 70 0.26 -17.85 -6.44
CA ASP A 70 -0.11 -19.17 -5.92
C ASP A 70 0.40 -19.40 -4.47
N GLU A 71 0.82 -18.34 -3.77
CA GLU A 71 1.30 -18.43 -2.39
C GLU A 71 0.15 -18.67 -1.39
N GLU A 72 0.40 -19.47 -0.34
CA GLU A 72 -0.59 -19.74 0.72
C GLU A 72 -0.67 -18.62 1.77
N ILE A 73 0.42 -17.86 1.94
CA ILE A 73 0.54 -16.81 2.95
C ILE A 73 0.72 -15.48 2.24
N TYR A 74 -0.07 -14.50 2.65
CA TYR A 74 0.03 -13.13 2.17
C TYR A 74 0.24 -12.15 3.32
N PRO A 75 1.09 -11.12 3.12
CA PRO A 75 1.22 -10.04 4.08
C PRO A 75 -0.03 -9.15 4.04
N ASN A 76 -0.97 -9.34 4.96
CA ASN A 76 -2.07 -8.39 5.21
C ASN A 76 -1.79 -7.64 6.51
N ASN A 77 -0.78 -6.77 6.46
CA ASN A 77 -0.25 -6.10 7.65
C ASN A 77 -0.50 -4.60 7.60
N VAL A 78 -0.72 -4.02 8.78
CA VAL A 78 -0.75 -2.57 8.99
C VAL A 78 0.45 -2.19 9.83
N TYR A 79 1.28 -1.31 9.31
CA TYR A 79 2.47 -0.79 9.97
C TYR A 79 2.23 0.67 10.39
N GLN A 80 2.66 1.04 11.58
CA GLN A 80 2.76 2.42 12.02
C GLN A 80 4.24 2.83 11.99
N MET A 81 4.60 3.72 11.06
CA MET A 81 5.99 4.13 10.83
C MET A 81 6.11 5.64 10.96
N SER A 82 6.76 6.08 12.05
CA SER A 82 7.02 7.50 12.31
C SER A 82 5.78 8.40 12.21
N GLY A 83 4.66 7.92 12.77
CA GLY A 83 3.37 8.62 12.80
C GLY A 83 2.46 8.38 11.59
N ASN A 84 2.96 7.74 10.53
CA ASN A 84 2.18 7.46 9.32
C ASN A 84 1.81 5.97 9.23
N GLN A 85 0.60 5.69 8.75
CA GLN A 85 0.15 4.32 8.50
C GLN A 85 0.63 3.83 7.13
N ILE A 86 1.19 2.62 7.07
CA ILE A 86 1.47 1.89 5.83
C ILE A 86 0.72 0.57 5.85
N THR A 87 -0.13 0.34 4.87
CA THR A 87 -0.93 -0.89 4.75
C THR A 87 -0.39 -1.78 3.64
N VAL A 88 -0.43 -3.09 3.82
CA VAL A 88 -0.10 -4.04 2.75
C VAL A 88 -1.37 -4.78 2.37
N ARG A 89 -1.70 -4.79 1.08
CA ARG A 89 -2.88 -5.48 0.54
C ARG A 89 -2.53 -6.31 -0.68
N ILE A 90 -3.36 -7.32 -0.91
CA ILE A 90 -3.31 -8.18 -2.08
C ILE A 90 -4.49 -7.86 -2.99
N LEU A 91 -4.23 -7.83 -4.29
CA LEU A 91 -5.22 -7.71 -5.36
C LEU A 91 -5.30 -9.05 -6.11
N ASP A 92 -6.45 -9.70 -6.06
CA ASP A 92 -6.69 -10.92 -6.84
C ASP A 92 -7.06 -10.58 -8.28
N LEU A 93 -6.10 -10.78 -9.18
CA LEU A 93 -6.25 -10.52 -10.62
C LEU A 93 -6.85 -11.72 -11.38
N ASN A 94 -7.09 -12.85 -10.72
CA ASN A 94 -7.65 -14.07 -11.33
C ASN A 94 -9.19 -14.09 -11.33
N LEU A 95 -9.82 -12.96 -11.00
CA LEU A 95 -11.28 -12.80 -10.94
C LEU A 95 -11.83 -12.09 -12.18
N PRO A 96 -13.14 -12.17 -12.46
CA PRO A 96 -13.79 -11.32 -13.45
C PRO A 96 -13.48 -9.83 -13.20
N PHE A 97 -13.37 -9.05 -14.28
CA PHE A 97 -12.99 -7.63 -14.19
C PHE A 97 -13.88 -6.82 -13.22
N THR A 98 -15.17 -7.14 -13.13
CA THR A 98 -16.10 -6.49 -12.19
C THR A 98 -15.68 -6.66 -10.73
N GLU A 99 -15.14 -7.82 -10.37
CA GLU A 99 -14.67 -8.12 -9.01
C GLU A 99 -13.29 -7.51 -8.76
N ILE A 100 -12.42 -7.44 -9.78
CA ILE A 100 -11.15 -6.70 -9.70
C ILE A 100 -11.42 -5.21 -9.44
N ALA A 101 -12.38 -4.63 -10.19
CA ALA A 101 -12.79 -3.24 -10.01
C ALA A 101 -13.35 -3.02 -8.60
N GLU A 102 -14.19 -3.93 -8.09
CA GLU A 102 -14.74 -3.84 -6.74
C GLU A 102 -13.65 -3.89 -5.65
N GLN A 103 -12.63 -4.73 -5.80
CA GLN A 103 -11.47 -4.76 -4.90
C GLN A 103 -10.75 -3.41 -4.87
N LEU A 104 -10.51 -2.79 -6.03
CA LEU A 104 -9.85 -1.49 -6.15
C LEU A 104 -10.73 -0.35 -5.58
N ASP A 105 -12.02 -0.35 -5.89
CA ASP A 105 -12.98 0.62 -5.36
C ASP A 105 -13.06 0.55 -3.83
N THR A 106 -12.98 -0.66 -3.27
CA THR A 106 -12.98 -0.88 -1.83
C THR A 106 -11.79 -0.22 -1.14
N ILE A 107 -10.62 -0.14 -1.79
CA ILE A 107 -9.46 0.59 -1.26
C ILE A 107 -9.81 2.07 -1.06
N ALA A 108 -10.37 2.72 -2.08
CA ALA A 108 -10.77 4.12 -1.99
C ALA A 108 -11.89 4.33 -0.96
N LYS A 109 -12.91 3.48 -0.96
CA LYS A 109 -14.04 3.56 -0.03
C LYS A 109 -13.61 3.44 1.43
N LEU A 110 -12.80 2.44 1.76
CA LEU A 110 -12.32 2.22 3.12
C LEU A 110 -11.40 3.35 3.58
N HIS A 111 -10.50 3.83 2.71
CA HIS A 111 -9.55 4.87 3.10
C HIS A 111 -10.22 6.24 3.28
N PHE A 112 -11.16 6.59 2.40
CA PHE A 112 -11.80 7.91 2.41
C PHE A 112 -13.18 7.94 3.06
N SER A 113 -13.67 6.82 3.59
CA SER A 113 -14.99 6.70 4.21
C SER A 113 -16.10 7.15 3.26
N LEU A 114 -16.10 6.62 2.03
CA LEU A 114 -17.11 6.84 1.00
C LEU A 114 -18.28 5.86 1.11
#